data_AF-A0A7X7L6P5-F1
#
_entry.id   AF-A0A7X7L6P5-F1
#
_cell.length_a   1.000
_cell.length_b   1.000
_cell.length_c   1.000
_cell.angle_alpha   90.00
_cell.angle_beta   90.00
_cell.angle_gamma   90.00
#
_symmetry.space_group_name_H-M   'P 1'
#
loop_
_entity.id
_entity.type
_entity.pdbx_description
1 polymer ?
#
loop_
_entity_poly.entity_id
_entity_poly.type
_entity_poly.pdbx_seq_one_letter_code
_entity_poly.pdbx_strand_id
1 'polypeptide(L)'
;MKKEIKMDFIKEYKKEKIRYEEFKNDPIKLDISRGKPSKKQVDYVASVFKKAENEFDLYSNRTGIDKQDVGNYGLLPGITELRQLFGELLDLPYENIIIGGNSSLSLMYDILSLNLMFGNMQSKT
;
A
#
# COMPACT_ATOMS: atom_id res chain seq x y z
N MET A 1 -40.12 -27.36 1.11
CA MET A 1 -40.53 -26.76 2.39
C MET A 1 -39.33 -26.06 3.01
N LYS A 2 -39.27 -24.72 2.98
CA LYS A 2 -38.28 -23.96 3.74
C LYS A 2 -38.77 -23.88 5.18
N LYS A 3 -38.02 -24.44 6.15
CA LYS A 3 -38.32 -24.28 7.58
C LYS A 3 -38.13 -22.81 7.93
N GLU A 4 -39.22 -22.13 8.26
CA GLU A 4 -39.19 -20.78 8.82
C GLU A 4 -38.60 -20.88 10.22
N ILE A 5 -37.35 -20.44 10.38
CA ILE A 5 -36.68 -20.39 11.68
C ILE A 5 -37.22 -19.15 12.39
N LYS A 6 -38.24 -19.32 13.25
CA LYS A 6 -38.65 -18.27 14.18
C LYS A 6 -37.59 -18.11 15.26
N MET A 7 -36.72 -17.11 15.09
CA MET A 7 -35.70 -16.75 16.06
C MET A 7 -36.34 -16.04 17.25
N ASP A 8 -36.10 -16.53 18.46
CA ASP A 8 -36.46 -15.85 19.70
C ASP A 8 -35.34 -14.87 20.09
N PHE A 9 -35.51 -13.61 19.71
CA PHE A 9 -34.52 -12.56 19.95
C PHE A 9 -34.24 -12.31 21.43
N ILE A 10 -35.22 -12.54 22.32
CA ILE A 10 -35.05 -12.33 23.76
C ILE A 10 -34.15 -13.41 24.34
N LYS A 11 -34.36 -14.66 23.92
CA LYS A 11 -33.52 -15.79 24.33
C LYS A 11 -32.09 -15.62 23.83
N GLU A 12 -31.89 -15.23 22.57
CA GLU A 12 -30.54 -15.05 22.01
C GLU A 12 -29.81 -13.85 22.66
N TYR A 13 -30.51 -12.73 22.90
CA TYR A 13 -29.93 -11.59 23.62
C TYR A 13 -29.45 -11.96 25.02
N LYS A 14 -30.26 -12.71 25.79
CA LYS A 14 -29.85 -13.16 27.14
C LYS A 14 -28.57 -14.00 27.10
N LYS A 15 -28.47 -14.88 26.11
CA LYS A 15 -27.30 -15.74 25.89
C LYS A 15 -26.05 -14.93 25.51
N GLU A 16 -26.15 -14.00 24.56
CA GLU A 16 -25.01 -13.16 24.15
C GLU A 16 -24.60 -12.16 25.25
N LYS A 17 -25.55 -11.69 26.07
CA LYS A 17 -25.24 -10.85 27.23
C LYS A 17 -24.38 -11.58 28.25
N ILE A 18 -24.67 -12.86 28.53
CA ILE A 18 -23.85 -13.68 29.43
C ILE A 18 -22.43 -13.80 28.88
N ARG A 19 -22.27 -14.10 27.59
CA ARG A 19 -20.95 -14.16 26.92
C ARG A 19 -20.18 -12.85 26.99
N TYR A 20 -20.86 -11.71 26.80
CA TYR A 20 -20.22 -10.41 26.93
C TYR A 20 -19.70 -10.15 28.34
N GLU A 21 -20.48 -10.48 29.37
CA GLU A 21 -20.03 -10.36 30.76
C GLU A 21 -18.87 -11.31 31.08
N GLU A 22 -18.84 -12.52 30.51
CA GLU A 22 -17.69 -13.43 30.59
C GLU A 22 -16.42 -12.79 30.00
N PHE A 23 -16.49 -12.23 28.78
CA PHE A 23 -15.36 -11.52 28.15
C PHE A 23 -14.92 -10.27 28.92
N LYS A 24 -15.86 -9.59 29.58
CA LYS A 24 -15.56 -8.41 30.40
C LYS A 24 -14.82 -8.79 31.68
N ASN A 25 -15.13 -9.95 32.25
CA ASN A 25 -14.50 -10.46 33.47
C ASN A 25 -13.14 -11.16 33.22
N ASP A 26 -12.87 -11.58 31.98
CA ASP A 26 -11.56 -12.08 31.53
C ASP A 26 -11.01 -11.19 30.39
N PRO A 27 -10.47 -10.00 30.70
CA PRO A 27 -10.15 -8.99 29.69
C PRO A 27 -8.96 -9.43 28.82
N ILE A 28 -9.24 -9.70 27.54
CA ILE A 28 -8.23 -9.97 26.54
C ILE A 28 -7.55 -8.66 26.12
N LYS A 29 -6.22 -8.59 26.24
CA LYS A 29 -5.43 -7.46 25.73
C LYS A 29 -5.19 -7.60 24.22
N LEU A 30 -6.20 -7.23 23.43
CA LEU A 30 -6.17 -7.26 21.97
C LEU A 30 -6.16 -5.84 21.38
N ASP A 31 -5.33 -5.62 20.36
CA ASP A 31 -5.28 -4.37 19.59
C ASP A 31 -5.62 -4.66 18.11
N ILE A 32 -6.78 -4.16 17.67
CA ILE A 32 -7.27 -4.26 16.28
C ILE A 32 -7.21 -2.90 15.54
N SER A 33 -6.51 -1.91 16.10
CA SER A 33 -6.44 -0.54 15.53
C SER A 33 -5.41 -0.38 14.41
N ARG A 34 -4.51 -1.35 14.24
CA ARG A 34 -3.30 -1.19 13.42
C ARG A 34 -3.53 -1.58 11.97
N GLY A 35 -3.65 -0.59 11.10
CA GLY A 35 -3.63 -0.75 9.64
C GLY A 35 -2.23 -0.94 9.05
N LYS A 36 -1.37 -1.77 9.65
CA LYS A 36 -0.02 -2.04 9.13
C LYS A 36 0.28 -3.53 9.00
N PRO A 37 1.17 -3.93 8.07
CA PRO A 37 1.49 -5.33 7.86
C PRO A 37 1.96 -6.05 9.13
N SER A 38 1.64 -7.33 9.22
CA SER A 38 2.13 -8.21 10.28
C SER A 38 3.63 -8.47 10.12
N LYS A 39 4.29 -8.89 11.20
CA LYS A 39 5.72 -9.29 11.17
C LYS A 39 6.01 -10.31 10.06
N LYS A 40 5.17 -11.33 9.94
CA LYS A 40 5.31 -12.38 8.91
C LYS A 40 5.31 -11.82 7.48
N GLN A 41 4.48 -10.81 7.20
CA GLN A 41 4.45 -10.16 5.88
C GLN A 41 5.72 -9.34 5.62
N VAL A 42 6.21 -8.63 6.63
CA VAL A 42 7.46 -7.85 6.50
C VAL A 42 8.67 -8.77 6.33
N ASP A 43 8.77 -9.83 7.15
CA ASP A 43 9.85 -10.81 7.10
C ASP A 43 9.92 -11.50 5.72
N TYR A 44 8.77 -11.79 5.10
CA TYR A 44 8.70 -12.34 3.75
C TYR A 44 9.37 -11.40 2.73
N VAL A 45 8.96 -10.13 2.69
CA VAL A 45 9.50 -9.15 1.75
C VAL A 45 10.99 -8.89 2.01
N ALA A 46 11.40 -8.80 3.27
CA ALA A 46 12.81 -8.61 3.63
C ALA A 46 13.69 -9.77 3.14
N SER A 47 13.19 -11.00 3.18
CA SER A 47 13.93 -12.17 2.66
C SER A 47 14.16 -12.11 1.15
N VAL A 48 13.18 -11.58 0.39
CA VAL A 48 13.27 -11.41 -1.07
C VAL A 48 14.35 -10.37 -1.40
N PHE A 49 14.34 -9.22 -0.74
CA PHE A 49 15.36 -8.18 -0.94
C PHE A 49 16.75 -8.67 -0.57
N LYS A 50 16.91 -9.36 0.56
CA LYS A 50 18.21 -9.91 0.97
C LYS A 50 18.75 -10.91 -0.04
N LYS A 51 17.90 -11.73 -0.66
CA LYS A 51 18.31 -12.63 -1.74
C LYS A 51 18.77 -11.84 -2.96
N ALA A 52 17.98 -10.84 -3.38
CA ALA A 52 18.32 -9.98 -4.50
C ALA A 52 19.67 -9.26 -4.30
N GLU A 53 19.92 -8.69 -3.13
CA GLU A 53 21.20 -8.02 -2.81
C GLU A 53 22.42 -8.95 -2.92
N ASN A 54 22.27 -10.23 -2.58
CA ASN A 54 23.37 -11.20 -2.67
C ASN A 54 23.63 -11.69 -4.10
N GLU A 55 22.60 -11.70 -4.95
CA GLU A 55 22.65 -12.31 -6.29
C GLU A 55 22.77 -11.28 -7.42
N PHE A 56 22.40 -10.02 -7.16
CA PHE A 56 22.30 -8.98 -8.19
C PHE A 56 23.48 -8.00 -8.10
N ASP A 57 24.35 -8.02 -9.10
CA ASP A 57 25.40 -7.01 -9.28
C ASP A 57 24.77 -5.70 -9.77
N LEU A 58 24.37 -4.85 -8.82
CA LEU A 58 23.75 -3.57 -9.13
C LEU A 58 24.67 -2.66 -9.97
N TYR A 59 25.98 -2.65 -9.72
CA TYR A 59 26.87 -1.71 -10.40
C TYR A 59 27.00 -2.05 -11.88
N SER A 60 27.15 -3.34 -12.21
CA SER A 60 27.19 -3.77 -13.61
C SER A 60 25.84 -3.73 -14.31
N ASN A 61 24.73 -3.74 -13.57
CA ASN A 61 23.36 -3.75 -14.11
C ASN A 61 22.59 -2.44 -13.85
N ARG A 62 23.28 -1.32 -13.58
CA ARG A 62 22.65 -0.01 -13.29
C ARG A 62 22.13 0.73 -14.51
N THR A 63 22.50 0.31 -15.72
CA THR A 63 21.99 0.92 -16.96
C THR A 63 20.67 0.25 -17.34
N GLY A 64 19.59 1.03 -17.32
CA GLY A 64 18.25 0.54 -17.68
C GLY A 64 18.03 0.36 -19.18
N ILE A 65 16.84 -0.11 -19.54
CA ILE A 65 16.38 -0.35 -20.91
C ILE A 65 16.36 0.91 -21.78
N ASP A 66 16.23 2.08 -21.15
CA ASP A 66 16.28 3.39 -21.78
C ASP A 66 17.71 3.94 -21.92
N LYS A 67 18.72 3.11 -21.58
CA LYS A 67 20.15 3.42 -21.58
C LYS A 67 20.54 4.51 -20.57
N GLN A 68 19.70 4.79 -19.59
CA GLN A 68 20.03 5.69 -18.47
C GLN A 68 20.68 4.92 -17.32
N ASP A 69 21.70 5.52 -16.71
CA ASP A 69 22.34 4.99 -15.50
C ASP A 69 21.54 5.43 -14.27
N VAL A 70 20.89 4.47 -13.60
CA VAL A 70 20.06 4.73 -12.41
C VAL A 70 20.87 5.20 -11.18
N GLY A 71 22.20 5.03 -11.22
CA GLY A 71 23.10 5.53 -10.19
C GLY A 71 23.51 7.00 -10.39
N ASN A 72 23.09 7.64 -11.49
CA ASN A 72 23.36 9.04 -11.77
C ASN A 72 22.09 9.89 -11.70
N TYR A 73 22.25 11.22 -11.68
CA TYR A 73 21.11 12.15 -11.71
C TYR A 73 20.33 12.02 -13.02
N GLY A 74 19.01 12.19 -12.94
CA GLY A 74 18.10 12.09 -14.08
C GLY A 74 16.79 11.42 -13.70
N LEU A 75 16.11 10.82 -14.69
CA LEU A 75 14.93 9.97 -14.47
C LEU A 75 13.81 10.64 -13.67
N LEU A 76 13.45 11.88 -14.01
CA LEU A 76 12.39 12.62 -13.32
C LEU A 76 11.05 11.87 -13.23
N PRO A 77 10.59 11.13 -14.27
CA PRO A 77 9.39 10.30 -14.17
C PRO A 77 9.57 9.00 -13.35
N GLY A 78 10.80 8.68 -12.95
CA GLY A 78 11.20 7.43 -12.31
C GLY A 78 11.78 6.39 -13.27
N ILE A 79 12.26 5.27 -12.70
CA ILE A 79 12.88 4.15 -13.43
C ILE A 79 11.89 3.55 -14.44
N THR A 80 12.30 3.46 -15.71
CA THR A 80 11.43 3.09 -16.83
C THR A 80 10.85 1.68 -16.68
N GLU A 81 11.64 0.70 -16.27
CA GLU A 81 11.23 -0.69 -16.02
C GLU A 81 10.16 -0.78 -14.94
N LEU A 82 10.28 0.04 -13.90
CA LEU A 82 9.30 0.07 -12.82
C LEU A 82 7.99 0.70 -13.29
N ARG A 83 8.05 1.72 -14.13
CA ARG A 83 6.85 2.29 -14.78
C ARG A 83 6.17 1.28 -15.68
N GLN A 84 6.92 0.48 -16.45
CA GLN A 84 6.36 -0.60 -17.28
C GLN A 84 5.70 -1.68 -16.42
N LEU A 85 6.37 -2.15 -15.37
CA LEU A 85 5.82 -3.13 -14.42
C LEU A 85 4.50 -2.66 -13.82
N PHE A 86 4.43 -1.41 -13.34
CA PHE A 86 3.19 -0.86 -12.79
C PHE A 86 2.16 -0.54 -13.87
N GLY A 87 2.57 -0.23 -15.10
CA GLY A 87 1.68 -0.06 -16.25
C GLY A 87 0.94 -1.34 -16.59
N GLU A 88 1.65 -2.46 -16.64
CA GLU A 88 1.06 -3.79 -16.79
C GLU A 88 0.14 -4.15 -15.61
N LEU A 89 0.58 -3.86 -14.38
CA LEU A 89 -0.19 -4.18 -13.17
C LEU A 89 -1.50 -3.40 -13.07
N LEU A 90 -1.51 -2.14 -13.51
CA LEU A 90 -2.63 -1.21 -13.38
C LEU A 90 -3.46 -1.07 -14.66
N ASP A 91 -3.06 -1.74 -15.75
CA ASP A 91 -3.64 -1.59 -17.09
C ASP A 91 -3.64 -0.13 -17.58
N LEU A 92 -2.47 0.51 -17.49
CA LEU A 92 -2.25 1.91 -17.89
C LEU A 92 -1.01 2.05 -18.77
N PRO A 93 -1.02 2.96 -19.77
CA PRO A 93 0.20 3.34 -20.47
C PRO A 93 1.26 3.83 -19.48
N TYR A 94 2.49 3.28 -19.57
CA TYR A 94 3.55 3.61 -18.61
C TYR A 94 3.96 5.09 -18.69
N GLU A 95 3.69 5.75 -19.83
CA GLU A 95 3.85 7.18 -20.05
C GLU A 95 3.05 8.03 -19.05
N ASN A 96 1.92 7.49 -18.56
CA ASN A 96 1.04 8.15 -17.59
C ASN A 96 1.42 7.84 -16.13
N ILE A 97 2.49 7.07 -15.89
CA ILE A 97 2.93 6.67 -14.55
C ILE A 97 4.19 7.44 -14.18
N ILE A 98 4.19 8.02 -12.98
CA ILE A 98 5.37 8.60 -12.32
C ILE A 98 5.70 7.75 -11.10
N ILE A 99 6.96 7.32 -10.97
CA ILE A 99 7.47 6.68 -9.76
C ILE A 99 8.22 7.71 -8.93
N GLY A 100 7.66 8.04 -7.76
CA GLY A 100 8.28 8.95 -6.79
C GLY A 100 9.00 8.22 -5.65
N GLY A 101 9.07 8.89 -4.49
CA GLY A 101 9.62 8.31 -3.26
C GLY A 101 8.73 7.21 -2.65
N ASN A 102 9.03 6.83 -1.40
CA ASN A 102 8.36 5.73 -0.70
C ASN A 102 6.97 6.06 -0.11
N SER A 103 6.39 7.21 -0.46
CA SER A 103 5.14 7.72 0.13
C SER A 103 4.29 8.41 -0.94
N SER A 104 3.15 7.80 -1.27
CA SER A 104 2.15 8.44 -2.13
C SER A 104 1.55 9.68 -1.48
N LEU A 105 1.45 9.71 -0.14
CA LEU A 105 0.94 10.85 0.61
C LEU A 105 1.84 12.09 0.43
N SER A 106 3.16 11.88 0.29
CA SER A 106 4.10 12.97 -0.01
C SER A 106 3.85 13.55 -1.40
N LEU A 107 3.63 12.70 -2.42
CA LEU A 107 3.29 13.17 -3.77
C LEU A 107 1.94 13.92 -3.79
N MET A 108 0.94 13.43 -3.06
CA MET A 108 -0.35 14.12 -2.93
C MET A 108 -0.18 15.50 -2.30
N TYR A 109 0.61 15.60 -1.22
CA TYR A 109 0.92 16.86 -0.55
C TYR A 109 1.61 17.84 -1.49
N ASP A 110 2.62 17.40 -2.23
CA ASP A 110 3.38 18.25 -3.14
C ASP A 110 2.49 18.80 -4.25
N ILE A 111 1.64 17.96 -4.86
CA ILE A 111 0.70 18.41 -5.89
C ILE A 111 -0.26 19.47 -5.33
N LEU A 112 -0.87 19.21 -4.17
CA LEU A 112 -1.78 20.19 -3.57
C LEU A 112 -1.07 21.50 -3.21
N SER A 113 0.14 21.43 -2.66
CA SER A 113 0.94 22.60 -2.29
C SER A 113 1.34 23.43 -3.49
N LEU A 114 1.80 22.78 -4.58
CA LEU A 114 2.13 23.44 -5.83
C LEU A 114 0.91 24.16 -6.43
N ASN A 115 -0.24 23.49 -6.43
CA ASN A 115 -1.49 24.07 -6.92
C ASN A 115 -1.96 25.26 -6.08
N LEU A 116 -1.79 25.20 -4.76
CA LEU A 116 -2.15 26.31 -3.87
C LEU A 116 -1.23 27.52 -4.07
N MET A 117 0.08 27.30 -4.21
CA MET A 117 1.08 28.37 -4.29
C MET A 117 1.14 29.02 -5.67
N PHE A 118 1.03 28.22 -6.73
CA PHE A 118 1.31 28.67 -8.11
C PHE A 118 0.12 28.51 -9.05
N GLY A 119 -0.97 27.87 -8.61
CA GLY A 119 -2.06 27.47 -9.49
C GLY A 119 -1.67 26.29 -10.39
N ASN A 120 -2.56 25.96 -11.32
CA ASN A 120 -2.33 25.02 -12.41
C ASN A 120 -2.85 25.61 -13.74
N MET A 121 -2.75 24.85 -14.83
CA MET A 121 -3.21 25.30 -16.15
C MET A 121 -4.70 25.67 -16.23
N GLN A 122 -5.51 25.23 -15.26
CA GLN A 122 -6.94 25.55 -15.16
C GLN A 122 -7.21 26.72 -14.20
N SER A 123 -6.22 27.18 -13.44
CA SER A 123 -6.35 28.36 -12.59
C SER A 123 -6.57 29.59 -13.48
N LYS A 124 -7.67 30.30 -13.25
CA LYS A 124 -7.92 31.59 -13.91
C LYS A 124 -7.03 32.63 -13.25
N THR A 125 -6.19 33.28 -14.03
CA THR A 125 -5.47 34.51 -13.67
C THR A 125 -6.44 35.66 -13.44
#